data_AF-A0A6M3M3F6-F1
#
_entry.id   AF-A0A6M3M3F6-F1
#
_cell.length_a   1.000
_cell.length_b   1.000
_cell.length_c   1.000
_cell.angle_alpha   90.00
_cell.angle_beta   90.00
_cell.angle_gamma   90.00
#
_symmetry.space_group_name_H-M   'P 1'
#
loop_
_entity.id
_entity.type
_entity.pdbx_description
1 polymer ?
#
loop_
_entity_poly.entity_id
_entity_poly.type
_entity_poly.pdbx_seq_one_letter_code
_entity_poly.pdbx_strand_id
1 'polypeptide(L)' 'MGKTIRVSDKVYQELCEIQAPRESFSEVIARAVQAYITIRGIRDGLPASHYLQERAKEEMR' A
#
# COMPACT_ATOMS: atom_id res chain seq x y z
N MET A 1 17.09 2.32 -15.64
CA MET A 1 16.14 1.84 -16.67
C MET A 1 14.75 1.83 -16.05
N GLY A 2 13.79 2.58 -16.60
CA GLY A 2 12.40 2.50 -16.18
C GLY A 2 11.78 1.17 -16.64
N LYS A 3 11.00 0.50 -15.79
CA LYS A 3 10.20 -0.67 -16.15
C LYS A 3 8.75 -0.21 -16.31
N THR A 4 8.12 -0.58 -17.41
CA THR A 4 6.72 -0.25 -17.70
C THR A 4 5.87 -1.50 -17.54
N ILE A 5 4.76 -1.37 -16.81
CA ILE A 5 3.73 -2.41 -16.71
C ILE A 5 2.45 -1.88 -17.35
N ARG A 6 1.76 -2.74 -18.10
CA ARG A 6 0.44 -2.42 -18.65
C ARG A 6 -0.62 -2.91 -17.69
N VAL A 7 -1.56 -2.03 -17.35
CA VAL A 7 -2.68 -2.30 -16.45
C VAL A 7 -3.99 -1.98 -17.17
N SER A 8 -5.12 -2.42 -16.62
CA SER A 8 -6.43 -1.99 -17.10
C SER A 8 -6.73 -0.55 -16.66
N ASP A 9 -7.65 0.12 -17.35
CA ASP A 9 -8.06 1.50 -17.02
C ASP A 9 -8.60 1.61 -15.60
N LYS A 10 -9.35 0.60 -15.15
CA LYS A 10 -9.86 0.52 -13.78
C LYS A 10 -8.72 0.56 -12.76
N VAL A 11 -7.71 -0.29 -12.93
CA VAL A 11 -6.55 -0.34 -12.03
C VAL A 11 -5.77 0.97 -12.06
N TYR A 12 -5.64 1.59 -13.23
CA TYR A 12 -4.99 2.90 -13.36
C TYR A 12 -5.71 3.97 -12.52
N GLN A 13 -7.04 4.04 -12.61
CA GLN A 13 -7.83 5.01 -11.83
C GLN A 13 -7.71 4.76 -10.32
N GLU A 14 -7.84 3.50 -9.87
CA GLU A 14 -7.69 3.13 -8.46
C GLU A 14 -6.30 3.53 -7.92
N LEU A 15 -5.23 3.37 -8.72
CA LEU A 15 -3.88 3.79 -8.35
C LEU A 15 -3.77 5.32 -8.25
N CYS A 16 -4.40 6.07 -9.16
CA CYS A 16 -4.42 7.54 -9.09
C CYS A 16 -5.17 8.05 -7.86
N GLU A 17 -6.24 7.41 -7.43
CA GLU A 17 -7.02 7.80 -6.25
C GLU A 17 -6.24 7.66 -4.93
N ILE A 18 -5.35 6.67 -4.84
CA ILE A 18 -4.57 6.38 -3.62
C ILE A 18 -3.15 6.96 -3.64
N GLN A 19 -2.76 7.60 -4.73
CA GLN A 19 -1.44 8.21 -4.91
C GLN A 19 -1.34 9.51 -4.09
N ALA A 20 -0.35 9.60 -3.22
CA ALA A 20 -0.12 10.81 -2.43
C ALA A 20 0.50 11.94 -3.30
N PRO A 21 0.36 13.22 -2.89
CA PRO A 21 1.00 14.32 -3.61
C PRO A 21 2.51 14.09 -3.72
N ARG A 22 3.05 14.17 -4.95
CA ARG A 22 4.46 13.95 -5.30
C ARG A 22 4.95 12.49 -5.17
N GLU A 23 4.07 11.53 -4.87
CA GLU A 23 4.39 10.11 -4.91
C GLU A 23 4.42 9.63 -6.37
N SER A 24 5.44 8.88 -6.76
CA SER A 24 5.52 8.23 -8.07
C SER A 24 4.75 6.91 -8.08
N PHE A 25 4.34 6.44 -9.27
CA PHE A 25 3.69 5.12 -9.38
C PHE A 25 4.56 3.98 -8.85
N SER A 26 5.88 4.07 -9.00
CA SER A 26 6.80 3.07 -8.44
C SER A 26 6.72 2.99 -6.91
N GLU A 27 6.55 4.13 -6.24
CA GLU A 27 6.41 4.20 -4.78
C GLU A 27 5.06 3.65 -4.31
N VAL A 28 3.97 3.97 -5.03
CA VAL A 28 2.63 3.38 -4.75
C VAL A 28 2.70 1.86 -4.82
N ILE A 29 3.30 1.31 -5.89
CA ILE A 29 3.43 -0.14 -6.08
C ILE A 29 4.32 -0.75 -5.00
N ALA A 30 5.46 -0.14 -4.66
CA ALA A 30 6.33 -0.63 -3.60
C ALA A 30 5.60 -0.70 -2.24
N ARG A 31 4.83 0.34 -1.91
CA ARG A 31 4.01 0.39 -0.69
C ARG A 31 2.93 -0.70 -0.68
N ALA A 32 2.23 -0.91 -1.80
CA ALA A 32 1.23 -1.96 -1.93
C ALA A 32 1.84 -3.37 -1.80
N VAL A 33 2.99 -3.61 -2.43
CA VAL A 33 3.71 -4.90 -2.33
C VAL A 33 4.17 -5.15 -0.90
N GLN A 34 4.72 -4.14 -0.22
CA GLN A 34 5.13 -4.26 1.18
C GLN A 34 3.95 -4.61 2.09
N ALA A 35 2.80 -3.97 1.89
CA ALA A 35 1.58 -4.29 2.64
C ALA A 35 1.14 -5.73 2.39
N TYR A 36 1.15 -6.20 1.13
CA TYR A 36 0.82 -7.59 0.79
C TYR A 36 1.76 -8.60 1.46
N ILE A 37 3.08 -8.36 1.43
CA ILE A 37 4.08 -9.23 2.07
C ILE A 37 3.82 -9.30 3.58
N THR A 38 3.57 -8.16 4.22
CA THR A 38 3.26 -8.10 5.66
C THR A 38 1.99 -8.91 6.00
N ILE A 39 0.91 -8.73 5.24
CA ILE A 39 -0.35 -9.47 5.43
C ILE A 39 -0.13 -10.98 5.27
N ARG A 40 0.62 -11.38 4.23
CA ARG A 40 0.99 -12.78 4.01
C ARG A 40 1.80 -13.34 5.18
N GLY A 41 2.80 -12.61 5.65
CA GLY A 41 3.63 -13.03 6.78
C GLY A 41 2.83 -13.28 8.05
N ILE A 42 1.89 -12.39 8.37
CA ILE A 42 0.97 -12.56 9.51
C ILE A 42 0.13 -13.83 9.34
N ARG A 43 -0.45 -14.05 8.16
CA ARG A 43 -1.24 -15.26 7.88
C ARG A 43 -0.42 -16.54 8.01
N ASP A 44 0.83 -16.51 7.58
CA ASP A 44 1.74 -17.65 7.58
C ASP A 44 2.40 -17.88 8.97
N GLY A 45 1.94 -17.16 10.01
CA GLY A 45 2.35 -17.36 11.41
C GLY A 45 3.69 -16.73 11.77
N LEU A 46 4.23 -15.84 10.93
CA LEU A 46 5.43 -15.09 11.28
C LEU A 46 5.13 -14.11 12.42
N PRO A 47 5.98 -14.04 13.45
CA PRO A 47 5.75 -13.15 14.57
C PRO A 47 5.77 -11.70 14.09
N ALA A 48 4.66 -10.99 14.29
CA ALA A 48 4.60 -9.55 14.08
C ALA A 48 5.62 -8.88 15.01
N SER A 49 6.68 -8.28 14.47
CA SER A 49 7.66 -7.56 15.30
C SER A 49 7.04 -6.34 15.98
N HIS A 50 5.98 -5.75 15.39
CA HIS A 50 5.20 -4.63 15.92
C HIS A 50 3.74 -4.76 15.43
N TYR A 51 2.76 -4.50 16.30
CA TYR A 51 1.34 -4.44 15.91
C TYR A 51 1.00 -3.03 15.44
N LEU A 52 0.59 -2.89 14.18
CA LEU A 52 -0.01 -1.65 13.68
C LEU A 52 -1.48 -1.63 14.10
N GLN A 53 -1.80 -0.83 15.11
CA GLN A 53 -3.19 -0.55 15.48
C GLN A 53 -3.68 0.67 14.71
N GLU A 54 -4.85 0.55 14.09
CA GLU A 54 -5.59 1.70 13.59
C GLU A 54 -5.90 2.58 14.80
N ARG A 55 -5.33 3.79 14.86
CA ARG A 55 -5.82 4.78 15.83
C ARG A 55 -7.20 5.17 15.36
N ALA A 56 -8.21 4.93 16.19
CA ALA A 56 -9.53 5.53 15.99
C ALA A 56 -9.29 7.03 15.75
N LYS A 57 -9.85 7.58 14.66
CA LYS A 57 -9.80 9.03 14.41
C LYS A 57 -10.36 9.70 15.65
N GLU A 58 -9.49 10.29 16.47
CA GLU A 58 -9.93 11.20 17.51
C GLU A 58 -10.70 12.30 16.79
N GLU A 59 -12.01 12.38 17.07
CA GLU A 59 -12.84 13.49 16.64
C GLU A 59 -12.17 14.76 17.16
N MET A 60 -11.49 15.49 16.26
CA MET A 60 -10.93 16.80 16.55
C MET A 60 -12.09 17.71 16.97
N ARG A 61 -12.24 17.91 18.29
CA ARG A 61 -13.04 18.99 18.89
C ARG A 61 -12.22 20.26 18.99
#